data_AF-A0A257V4M9-F1
#
_entry.id   AF-A0A257V4M9-F1
#
_cell.length_a   1.000
_cell.length_b   1.000
_cell.length_c   1.000
_cell.angle_alpha   90.00
_cell.angle_beta   90.00
_cell.angle_gamma   90.00
#
_symmetry.space_group_name_H-M   'P 1'
#
loop_
_entity.id
_entity.type
_entity.pdbx_description
1 polymer ?
#
loop_
_entity_poly.entity_id
_entity_poly.type
_entity_poly.pdbx_seq_one_letter_code
_entity_poly.pdbx_strand_id
1 'polypeptide(L)'
;MRPRADAVLSEWFGPSDGRLLAVPMSLRGKVVGVLLALEGGPGLNVAMVQQLTYTVGLMLETLASRPNVPTPALTPPEVISGEPEVAVEAPPAVPEEAPRAVEEVSVAAVEAPPAVGDGSETVQLKMPIAPAPPAAVGRAPEDERKHEEARRFARLLVSEIRLYNEQAVQTGKLTRNIYSHLKEDIDRSREMYEQRVSAEVRADSNYFHDEMVRILADGDADALGV
;
A
#
# COMPACT_ATOMS: atom_id res chain seq x y z
N MET A 1 -16.22 40.16 -4.60
CA MET A 1 -15.58 41.06 -5.59
C MET A 1 -16.42 41.10 -6.88
N ARG A 2 -16.22 42.05 -7.79
CA ARG A 2 -16.87 42.03 -9.11
C ARG A 2 -15.83 41.63 -10.17
N PRO A 3 -16.05 40.59 -11.00
CA PRO A 3 -15.06 40.13 -11.97
C PRO A 3 -14.59 41.24 -12.93
N ARG A 4 -15.51 42.09 -13.38
CA ARG A 4 -15.21 43.20 -14.31
C ARG A 4 -14.22 44.24 -13.76
N ALA A 5 -14.02 44.30 -12.44
CA ALA A 5 -13.07 45.23 -11.82
C ALA A 5 -11.61 44.73 -11.88
N ASP A 6 -11.38 43.49 -12.32
CA ASP A 6 -10.07 42.85 -12.37
C ASP A 6 -9.84 42.27 -13.78
N ALA A 7 -8.66 42.54 -14.35
CA ALA A 7 -8.35 42.15 -15.73
C ALA A 7 -8.41 40.63 -15.94
N VAL A 8 -7.89 39.84 -14.99
CA VAL A 8 -7.83 38.38 -15.08
C VAL A 8 -9.21 37.76 -14.87
N LEU A 9 -9.93 38.23 -13.85
CA LEU A 9 -11.26 37.70 -13.55
C LEU A 9 -12.28 38.05 -14.64
N SER A 10 -12.10 39.18 -15.32
CA SER A 10 -12.97 39.59 -16.43
C SER A 10 -12.85 38.68 -17.66
N GLU A 11 -11.67 38.09 -17.91
CA GLU A 11 -11.48 37.10 -18.99
C GLU A 11 -12.17 35.78 -18.67
N TRP A 12 -12.10 35.31 -17.42
CA TRP A 12 -12.62 34.00 -17.03
C TRP A 12 -14.14 33.99 -16.82
N PHE A 13 -14.71 35.05 -16.25
CA PHE A 13 -16.13 35.12 -15.87
C PHE A 13 -16.96 36.03 -16.80
N GLY A 14 -16.33 36.55 -17.86
CA GLY A 14 -16.95 37.47 -18.80
C GLY A 14 -17.37 38.81 -18.17
N PRO A 15 -18.15 39.63 -18.90
CA PRO A 15 -18.56 40.96 -18.47
C PRO A 15 -19.68 40.94 -17.40
N SER A 16 -19.73 39.91 -16.55
CA SER A 16 -20.77 39.75 -15.54
C SER A 16 -20.68 40.83 -14.44
N ASP A 17 -21.83 41.45 -14.13
CA ASP A 17 -21.97 42.39 -13.01
C ASP A 17 -22.23 41.68 -11.66
N GLY A 18 -22.36 40.34 -11.70
CA GLY A 18 -22.58 39.50 -10.53
C GLY A 18 -21.40 39.54 -9.55
N ARG A 19 -21.69 39.35 -8.26
CA ARG A 19 -20.63 39.22 -7.26
C ARG A 19 -19.96 37.86 -7.38
N LEU A 20 -18.64 37.86 -7.38
CA LEU A 20 -17.80 36.68 -7.25
C LEU A 20 -17.43 36.48 -5.77
N LEU A 21 -17.74 35.30 -5.26
CA LEU A 21 -17.30 34.79 -3.97
C LEU A 21 -16.10 33.87 -4.18
N ALA A 22 -15.03 34.10 -3.42
CA ALA A 22 -13.89 33.20 -3.33
C ALA A 22 -13.88 32.57 -1.94
N VAL A 23 -13.86 31.24 -1.87
CA VAL A 23 -13.83 30.50 -0.61
C VAL A 23 -12.55 29.66 -0.58
N PRO A 24 -11.64 29.87 0.39
CA PRO A 24 -10.43 29.07 0.50
C PRO A 24 -10.78 27.65 0.94
N MET A 25 -10.12 26.67 0.31
CA MET A 25 -10.21 25.27 0.66
C MET A 25 -8.93 24.88 1.41
N SER A 26 -9.10 24.27 2.58
CA SER A 26 -7.99 23.84 3.42
C SER A 26 -7.98 22.32 3.56
N LEU A 27 -6.79 21.73 3.47
CA LEU A 27 -6.50 20.33 3.77
C LEU A 27 -5.45 20.29 4.88
N ARG A 28 -5.73 19.58 5.97
CA ARG A 28 -4.85 19.43 7.15
C ARG A 28 -4.32 20.77 7.66
N GLY A 29 -5.18 21.78 7.69
CA GLY A 29 -4.85 23.14 8.16
C GLY A 29 -4.06 24.01 7.18
N LYS A 30 -3.78 23.54 5.95
CA LYS A 30 -3.12 24.33 4.90
C LYS A 30 -4.10 24.68 3.79
N VAL A 31 -4.09 25.93 3.32
CA VAL A 31 -4.88 26.34 2.15
C VAL A 31 -4.27 25.73 0.90
N VAL A 32 -5.04 24.92 0.18
CA VAL A 32 -4.57 24.19 -1.03
C VAL A 32 -5.26 24.66 -2.31
N GLY A 33 -6.34 25.45 -2.18
CA GLY A 33 -7.09 25.94 -3.33
C GLY A 33 -8.15 26.96 -2.93
N VAL A 34 -8.86 27.44 -3.93
CA VAL A 34 -9.98 28.37 -3.78
C VAL A 34 -11.13 27.91 -4.68
N LEU A 35 -12.33 27.84 -4.12
CA LEU A 35 -13.56 27.68 -4.89
C LEU A 35 -14.09 29.06 -5.26
N LEU A 36 -14.35 29.28 -6.55
CA LEU A 36 -14.90 30.51 -7.09
C LEU A 36 -16.38 30.30 -7.44
N ALA A 37 -17.26 31.15 -6.92
CA ALA A 37 -18.69 31.10 -7.19
C ALA A 37 -19.20 32.46 -7.66
N LEU A 38 -19.71 32.50 -8.91
CA LEU A 38 -20.29 33.71 -9.51
C LEU A 38 -21.79 33.78 -9.22
N GLU A 39 -22.24 34.93 -8.72
CA GLU A 39 -23.65 35.21 -8.48
C GLU A 39 -24.43 35.26 -9.80
N GLY A 40 -25.43 34.37 -9.92
CA GLY A 40 -26.38 34.35 -11.02
C GLY A 40 -27.71 35.02 -10.68
N GLY A 41 -28.70 34.88 -11.58
CA GLY A 41 -30.04 35.48 -11.45
C GLY A 41 -30.76 35.27 -10.10
N PRO A 42 -30.79 34.05 -9.51
CA PRO A 42 -31.44 33.83 -8.21
C PRO A 42 -30.63 34.33 -7.01
N GLY A 43 -29.47 34.95 -7.22
CA GLY A 43 -28.52 35.31 -6.17
C GLY A 43 -27.63 34.15 -5.75
N LEU A 44 -26.68 34.43 -4.84
CA LEU A 44 -25.71 33.45 -4.35
C LEU A 44 -25.90 33.17 -2.86
N ASN A 45 -26.19 31.92 -2.49
CA ASN A 45 -26.24 31.50 -1.10
C ASN A 45 -24.82 31.23 -0.59
N VAL A 46 -24.24 32.23 0.09
CA VAL A 46 -22.86 32.18 0.61
C VAL A 46 -22.66 31.02 1.58
N ALA A 47 -23.61 30.76 2.48
CA ALA A 47 -23.51 29.71 3.48
C ALA A 47 -23.45 28.32 2.82
N MET A 48 -24.26 28.08 1.78
CA MET A 48 -24.24 26.84 1.03
C MET A 48 -22.89 26.64 0.32
N VAL A 49 -22.36 27.69 -0.33
CA VAL A 49 -21.06 27.60 -1.02
C VAL A 49 -19.92 27.31 -0.02
N GLN A 50 -19.94 27.94 1.15
CA GLN A 50 -18.97 27.67 2.21
C GLN A 50 -19.08 26.23 2.72
N GLN A 51 -20.31 25.75 2.98
CA GLN A 51 -20.54 24.39 3.47
C GLN A 51 -20.13 23.33 2.45
N LEU A 52 -20.43 23.55 1.17
CA LEU A 52 -19.98 22.69 0.08
C LEU A 52 -18.45 22.68 -0.02
N THR A 53 -17.81 23.85 0.05
CA THR A 53 -16.33 23.95 -0.01
C THR A 53 -15.68 23.20 1.16
N TYR A 54 -16.23 23.34 2.36
CA TYR A 54 -15.79 22.61 3.55
C TYR A 54 -15.97 21.09 3.39
N THR A 55 -17.15 20.66 2.94
CA THR A 55 -17.46 19.23 2.75
C THR A 55 -16.57 18.60 1.69
N VAL A 56 -16.31 19.31 0.58
CA VAL A 56 -15.36 18.87 -0.45
C VAL A 56 -13.94 18.78 0.13
N GLY A 57 -13.52 19.74 0.95
CA GLY A 57 -12.24 19.68 1.67
C GLY A 57 -12.11 18.41 2.51
N LEU A 58 -13.12 18.08 3.33
CA LEU A 58 -13.16 16.84 4.10
C LEU A 58 -13.11 15.59 3.22
N MET A 59 -13.88 15.56 2.11
CA MET A 59 -13.85 14.43 1.17
C MET A 59 -12.46 14.24 0.56
N LEU A 60 -11.79 15.32 0.17
CA LEU A 60 -10.43 15.27 -0.36
C LEU A 60 -9.42 14.80 0.70
N GLU A 61 -9.58 15.18 1.97
CA GLU A 61 -8.77 14.63 3.06
C GLU A 61 -8.94 13.11 3.20
N THR A 62 -10.19 12.61 3.07
CA THR A 62 -10.45 11.17 3.11
C THR A 62 -9.87 10.42 1.92
N LEU A 63 -9.96 10.98 0.70
CA LEU A 63 -9.41 10.36 -0.50
C LEU A 63 -7.87 10.36 -0.49
N ALA A 64 -7.26 11.47 -0.05
CA ALA A 64 -5.81 11.56 0.10
C ALA A 64 -5.25 10.62 1.18
N SER A 65 -6.11 10.13 2.09
CA SER A 65 -5.71 9.26 3.21
C SER A 65 -6.18 7.81 3.05
N ARG A 66 -6.93 7.48 1.99
CA ARG A 66 -7.30 6.09 1.70
C ARG A 66 -6.12 5.41 1.01
N PRO A 67 -5.47 4.42 1.62
CA PRO A 67 -4.53 3.59 0.89
C PRO A 67 -5.29 2.90 -0.26
N ASN A 68 -4.63 2.82 -1.41
CA ASN A 68 -5.13 2.03 -2.54
C ASN A 68 -5.37 0.60 -2.04
N VAL A 69 -6.60 0.10 -2.20
CA VAL A 69 -7.01 -1.28 -1.88
C VAL A 69 -6.28 -2.21 -2.86
N PRO A 70 -5.73 -3.35 -2.41
CA PRO A 70 -6.13 -4.10 -1.22
C PRO A 70 -5.29 -3.87 0.03
N THR A 71 -6.00 -3.71 1.16
CA THR A 71 -5.47 -3.85 2.53
C THR A 71 -4.88 -5.26 2.71
N PRO A 72 -3.81 -5.46 3.51
CA PRO A 72 -3.26 -6.78 3.86
C PRO A 72 -4.25 -7.75 4.53
N ALA A 73 -5.42 -7.26 4.94
CA ALA A 73 -6.53 -8.08 5.43
C ALA A 73 -7.35 -8.75 4.29
N LEU A 74 -7.19 -8.29 3.05
CA LEU A 74 -7.88 -8.81 1.86
C LEU A 74 -6.97 -9.65 0.96
N THR A 75 -5.69 -9.78 1.30
CA THR A 75 -4.84 -10.82 0.70
C THR A 75 -5.33 -12.18 1.20
N PRO A 76 -5.65 -13.13 0.30
CA PRO A 76 -6.01 -14.49 0.70
C PRO A 76 -4.93 -15.06 1.61
N PRO A 77 -5.27 -15.71 2.74
CA PRO A 77 -4.28 -16.36 3.57
C PRO A 77 -3.57 -17.44 2.75
N GLU A 78 -2.24 -17.38 2.66
CA GLU A 78 -1.46 -18.50 2.16
C GLU A 78 -1.69 -19.70 3.09
N VAL A 79 -2.27 -20.76 2.54
CA VAL A 79 -2.35 -22.05 3.23
C VAL A 79 -0.94 -22.58 3.32
N ILE A 80 -0.37 -22.59 4.53
CA ILE A 80 0.86 -23.32 4.84
C ILE A 80 0.52 -24.80 4.69
N SER A 81 0.61 -25.32 3.47
CA SER A 81 0.55 -26.75 3.19
C SER A 81 1.94 -27.31 3.42
N GLY A 82 2.27 -27.49 4.69
CA GLY A 82 3.37 -28.31 5.14
C GLY A 82 2.81 -29.27 6.16
N GLU A 83 2.76 -30.55 5.82
CA GLU A 83 2.57 -31.63 6.79
C GLU A 83 3.52 -31.41 7.97
N PRO A 84 3.02 -31.29 9.20
CA PRO A 84 3.83 -31.58 10.37
C PRO A 84 3.71 -33.08 10.61
N GLU A 85 4.73 -33.82 10.17
CA GLU A 85 5.07 -35.09 10.76
C GLU A 85 5.48 -34.82 12.22
N VAL A 86 4.51 -34.85 13.14
CA VAL A 86 4.77 -34.95 14.58
C VAL A 86 3.79 -35.94 15.18
N ALA A 87 4.32 -37.12 15.49
CA ALA A 87 3.72 -38.08 16.38
C ALA A 87 3.32 -37.39 17.70
N VAL A 88 2.03 -37.38 18.00
CA VAL A 88 1.52 -37.12 19.35
C VAL A 88 0.85 -38.40 19.84
N GLU A 89 1.44 -38.89 20.91
CA GLU A 89 1.12 -40.05 21.74
C GLU A 89 -0.38 -40.15 22.07
N ALA A 90 -0.93 -41.37 21.92
CA ALA A 90 -2.32 -41.69 22.19
C ALA A 90 -2.63 -41.75 23.70
N PRO A 91 -3.71 -41.13 24.19
CA PRO A 91 -4.31 -41.49 25.47
C PRO A 91 -5.37 -42.59 25.31
N PRO A 92 -5.63 -43.40 26.35
CA PRO A 92 -6.30 -44.69 26.23
C PRO A 92 -7.82 -44.59 26.06
N ALA A 93 -8.37 -45.62 25.42
CA ALA A 93 -9.80 -45.85 25.26
C ALA A 93 -10.49 -46.22 26.58
N VAL A 94 -11.73 -45.73 26.74
CA VAL A 94 -12.78 -46.35 27.56
C VAL A 94 -14.14 -46.03 26.92
N PRO A 95 -15.15 -46.92 27.04
CA PRO A 95 -16.07 -47.27 25.97
C PRO A 95 -17.50 -46.73 26.13
N GLU A 96 -18.18 -46.66 24.98
CA GLU A 96 -19.58 -47.04 24.73
C GLU A 96 -20.71 -46.44 25.60
N GLU A 97 -21.51 -45.58 24.97
CA GLU A 97 -22.96 -45.60 25.17
C GLU A 97 -23.69 -45.14 23.89
N ALA A 98 -24.48 -46.03 23.32
CA ALA A 98 -25.53 -45.79 22.32
C ALA A 98 -26.87 -46.15 23.01
N PRO A 99 -28.10 -45.85 22.49
CA PRO A 99 -28.41 -45.77 21.05
C PRO A 99 -29.64 -44.90 20.62
N ARG A 100 -29.93 -44.97 19.29
CA ARG A 100 -31.24 -44.84 18.59
C ARG A 100 -31.90 -43.45 18.49
N ALA A 101 -32.71 -43.13 17.48
CA ALA A 101 -32.99 -43.58 16.10
C ALA A 101 -34.23 -42.79 15.66
N VAL A 102 -34.27 -42.25 14.44
CA VAL A 102 -35.40 -42.00 13.49
C VAL A 102 -34.88 -40.96 12.47
N GLU A 103 -35.14 -40.96 11.16
CA GLU A 103 -36.12 -41.65 10.31
C GLU A 103 -35.64 -41.53 8.84
N GLU A 104 -36.01 -42.49 7.99
CA GLU A 104 -35.96 -42.46 6.53
C GLU A 104 -36.81 -41.27 5.99
N VAL A 105 -36.71 -40.72 4.78
CA VAL A 105 -36.84 -41.31 3.43
C VAL A 105 -36.57 -40.16 2.43
N SER A 106 -35.92 -40.45 1.30
CA SER A 106 -36.45 -40.17 -0.06
C SER A 106 -35.37 -39.82 -1.08
N VAL A 107 -35.52 -40.47 -2.24
CA VAL A 107 -34.56 -40.66 -3.32
C VAL A 107 -35.05 -39.89 -4.55
N ALA A 108 -34.17 -39.22 -5.28
CA ALA A 108 -34.23 -39.00 -6.75
C ALA A 108 -33.17 -37.95 -7.15
N ALA A 109 -32.50 -37.95 -8.30
CA ALA A 109 -32.23 -38.93 -9.34
C ALA A 109 -31.21 -38.24 -10.28
N VAL A 110 -30.07 -38.91 -10.53
CA VAL A 110 -29.36 -39.08 -11.81
C VAL A 110 -29.24 -37.88 -12.79
N GLU A 111 -28.00 -37.47 -13.12
CA GLU A 111 -27.44 -37.60 -14.49
C GLU A 111 -25.93 -37.30 -14.52
N ALA A 112 -25.19 -37.97 -15.41
CA ALA A 112 -23.77 -37.79 -15.72
C ALA A 112 -23.62 -37.73 -17.26
N PRO A 113 -22.39 -37.55 -17.81
CA PRO A 113 -21.63 -36.34 -18.12
C PRO A 113 -21.60 -36.07 -19.66
N PRO A 114 -20.77 -35.17 -20.25
CA PRO A 114 -19.36 -35.50 -20.54
C PRO A 114 -18.38 -34.29 -20.54
N ALA A 115 -17.14 -34.59 -20.93
CA ALA A 115 -15.88 -33.87 -20.72
C ALA A 115 -15.51 -32.78 -21.76
N VAL A 116 -14.30 -32.26 -21.55
CA VAL A 116 -13.30 -31.66 -22.48
C VAL A 116 -13.20 -30.12 -22.48
N GLY A 117 -11.99 -29.60 -22.28
CA GLY A 117 -11.63 -28.24 -22.65
C GLY A 117 -10.37 -27.69 -21.97
N ASP A 118 -9.22 -28.03 -22.53
CA ASP A 118 -7.91 -27.42 -22.29
C ASP A 118 -7.94 -25.88 -22.45
N GLY A 119 -7.12 -25.16 -21.68
CA GLY A 119 -7.11 -23.70 -21.65
C GLY A 119 -6.15 -23.09 -20.65
N SER A 120 -4.89 -23.51 -20.66
CA SER A 120 -3.80 -22.80 -19.99
C SER A 120 -3.47 -21.51 -20.76
N GLU A 121 -3.96 -20.35 -20.29
CA GLU A 121 -3.42 -19.04 -20.68
C GLU A 121 -2.66 -18.41 -19.51
N THR A 122 -1.33 -18.51 -19.58
CA THR A 122 -0.40 -17.72 -18.76
C THR A 122 -0.19 -16.38 -19.45
N VAL A 123 -0.72 -15.30 -18.87
CA VAL A 123 -0.38 -13.94 -19.31
C VAL A 123 0.94 -13.53 -18.67
N GLN A 124 2.05 -13.70 -19.41
CA GLN A 124 3.36 -13.18 -19.06
C GLN A 124 3.41 -11.66 -19.26
N LEU A 125 3.36 -10.90 -18.16
CA LEU A 125 3.78 -9.50 -18.18
C LEU A 125 5.31 -9.42 -18.16
N LYS A 126 5.90 -9.15 -19.33
CA LYS A 126 7.29 -8.72 -19.51
C LYS A 126 7.48 -7.35 -18.84
N MET A 127 8.29 -7.31 -17.78
CA MET A 127 8.86 -6.06 -17.25
C MET A 127 10.30 -5.91 -17.77
N PRO A 128 10.74 -4.70 -18.18
CA PRO A 128 12.05 -4.51 -18.82
C PRO A 128 13.20 -4.59 -17.80
N ILE A 129 14.23 -5.34 -18.15
CA ILE A 129 15.46 -5.54 -17.38
C ILE A 129 16.37 -4.32 -17.56
N ALA A 130 16.66 -3.61 -16.47
CA ALA A 130 17.79 -2.68 -16.38
C ALA A 130 19.08 -3.47 -16.05
N PRO A 131 20.28 -2.98 -16.44
CA PRO A 131 21.49 -3.80 -16.51
C PRO A 131 22.05 -4.15 -15.12
N ALA A 132 22.51 -5.40 -14.98
CA ALA A 132 23.10 -5.93 -13.76
C ALA A 132 24.53 -5.40 -13.51
N PRO A 133 24.94 -5.12 -12.26
CA PRO A 133 26.34 -4.88 -11.88
C PRO A 133 27.18 -6.18 -11.90
N PRO A 134 28.52 -6.09 -11.88
CA PRO A 134 29.40 -7.21 -12.21
C PRO A 134 29.38 -8.33 -11.16
N ALA A 135 29.48 -9.57 -11.66
CA ALA A 135 29.45 -10.81 -10.89
C ALA A 135 30.49 -10.82 -9.76
N ALA A 136 30.01 -11.07 -8.55
CA ALA A 136 30.85 -11.40 -7.40
C ALA A 136 31.22 -12.89 -7.43
N VAL A 137 32.38 -13.19 -6.84
CA VAL A 137 33.02 -14.50 -6.67
C VAL A 137 32.00 -15.60 -6.36
N GLY A 138 32.03 -16.69 -7.15
CA GLY A 138 30.96 -17.67 -7.26
C GLY A 138 30.55 -18.29 -5.91
N ARG A 139 29.37 -17.90 -5.42
CA ARG A 139 28.66 -18.63 -4.37
C ARG A 139 28.01 -19.88 -4.97
N ALA A 140 27.66 -20.83 -4.11
CA ALA A 140 26.80 -21.92 -4.52
C ALA A 140 25.47 -21.36 -5.07
N PRO A 141 24.87 -21.99 -6.10
CA PRO A 141 23.68 -21.45 -6.75
C PRO A 141 22.48 -21.28 -5.80
N GLU A 142 22.39 -22.08 -4.73
CA GLU A 142 21.37 -21.90 -3.70
C GLU A 142 21.60 -20.67 -2.84
N ASP A 143 22.85 -20.36 -2.50
CA ASP A 143 23.18 -19.18 -1.70
C ASP A 143 22.96 -17.90 -2.52
N GLU A 144 23.35 -17.88 -3.78
CA GLU A 144 23.05 -16.76 -4.69
C GLU A 144 21.54 -16.47 -4.74
N ARG A 145 20.70 -17.51 -4.77
CA ARG A 145 19.24 -17.35 -4.70
C ARG A 145 18.76 -16.75 -3.39
N LYS A 146 19.28 -17.20 -2.24
CA LYS A 146 18.94 -16.62 -0.93
C LYS A 146 19.35 -15.14 -0.86
N HIS A 147 20.51 -14.77 -1.42
CA HIS A 147 20.96 -13.38 -1.51
C HIS A 147 20.04 -12.53 -2.40
N GLU A 148 19.62 -13.04 -3.56
CA GLU A 148 18.66 -12.35 -4.42
C GLU A 148 17.30 -12.17 -3.75
N GLU A 149 16.77 -13.21 -3.10
CA GLU A 149 15.52 -13.18 -2.37
C GLU A 149 15.57 -12.16 -1.22
N ALA A 150 16.66 -12.16 -0.44
CA ALA A 150 16.89 -11.18 0.60
C ALA A 150 16.92 -9.74 0.05
N ARG A 151 17.61 -9.50 -1.07
CA ARG A 151 17.66 -8.18 -1.71
C ARG A 151 16.28 -7.73 -2.20
N ARG A 152 15.51 -8.64 -2.83
CA ARG A 152 14.14 -8.34 -3.28
C ARG A 152 13.22 -8.04 -2.10
N PHE A 153 13.36 -8.77 -1.00
CA PHE A 153 12.54 -8.57 0.18
C PHE A 153 12.88 -7.25 0.91
N ALA A 154 14.16 -6.94 1.08
CA ALA A 154 14.59 -5.63 1.59
C ALA A 154 14.00 -4.48 0.77
N ARG A 155 14.07 -4.57 -0.56
CA ARG A 155 13.53 -3.58 -1.47
C ARG A 155 12.03 -3.39 -1.32
N LEU A 156 11.28 -4.50 -1.20
CA LEU A 156 9.84 -4.47 -0.98
C LEU A 156 9.53 -3.69 0.31
N LEU A 157 10.10 -4.11 1.44
CA LEU A 157 9.86 -3.52 2.75
C LEU A 157 10.19 -2.02 2.77
N VAL A 158 11.33 -1.63 2.21
CA VAL A 158 11.74 -0.22 2.19
C VAL A 158 10.87 0.60 1.22
N SER A 159 10.42 0.01 0.11
CA SER A 159 9.49 0.69 -0.81
C SER A 159 8.13 0.96 -0.16
N GLU A 160 7.65 0.04 0.70
CA GLU A 160 6.43 0.26 1.48
C GLU A 160 6.60 1.42 2.48
N ILE A 161 7.71 1.47 3.22
CA ILE A 161 8.02 2.61 4.11
C ILE A 161 7.92 3.93 3.32
N ARG A 162 8.54 4.00 2.14
CA ARG A 162 8.50 5.19 1.29
C ARG A 162 7.08 5.56 0.87
N LEU A 163 6.30 4.56 0.43
CA LEU A 163 4.95 4.76 -0.08
C LEU A 163 4.01 5.33 1.00
N TYR A 164 4.10 4.84 2.23
CA TYR A 164 3.21 5.28 3.31
C TYR A 164 3.68 6.55 4.00
N ASN A 165 4.97 6.88 3.94
CA ASN A 165 5.56 7.95 4.73
C ASN A 165 6.29 9.01 3.90
N GLU A 166 5.79 9.33 2.70
CA GLU A 166 6.47 10.28 1.78
C GLU A 166 6.85 11.61 2.44
N GLN A 167 5.96 12.21 3.23
CA GLN A 167 6.24 13.49 3.90
C GLN A 167 7.36 13.38 4.93
N ALA A 168 7.40 12.29 5.70
CA ALA A 168 8.43 12.04 6.70
C ALA A 168 9.78 11.72 6.03
N VAL A 169 9.79 10.99 4.91
CA VAL A 169 10.99 10.76 4.08
C VAL A 169 11.55 12.09 3.58
N GLN A 170 10.72 12.96 3.01
CA GLN A 170 11.19 14.26 2.51
C GLN A 170 11.71 15.16 3.64
N THR A 171 11.01 15.20 4.77
CA THR A 171 11.46 15.96 5.94
C THR A 171 12.79 15.43 6.46
N GLY A 172 12.91 14.11 6.59
CA GLY A 172 14.14 13.44 7.00
C GLY A 172 15.32 13.69 6.07
N LYS A 173 15.10 13.72 4.75
CA LYS A 173 16.14 14.09 3.78
C LYS A 173 16.61 15.54 3.96
N LEU A 174 15.68 16.46 4.16
CA LEU A 174 16.00 17.88 4.38
C LEU A 174 16.77 18.11 5.68
N THR A 175 16.43 17.37 6.74
CA THR A 175 17.08 17.47 8.05
C THR A 175 18.29 16.54 8.21
N ARG A 176 18.60 15.72 7.19
CA ARG A 176 19.60 14.64 7.21
C ARG A 176 19.44 13.69 8.40
N ASN A 177 18.19 13.34 8.71
CA ASN A 177 17.86 12.49 9.84
C ASN A 177 16.60 11.64 9.55
N ILE A 178 16.65 10.86 8.47
CA ILE A 178 15.54 9.96 8.09
C ILE A 178 15.21 8.98 9.22
N TYR A 179 16.22 8.45 9.92
CA TYR A 179 15.99 7.44 10.96
C TYR A 179 15.10 7.97 12.09
N SER A 180 15.31 9.20 12.55
CA SER A 180 14.50 9.76 13.65
C SER A 180 13.04 9.97 13.24
N HIS A 181 12.77 10.31 11.99
CA HIS A 181 11.41 10.54 11.49
C HIS A 181 10.65 9.25 11.15
N LEU A 182 11.35 8.16 10.85
CA LEU A 182 10.77 6.89 10.39
C LEU A 182 11.12 5.71 11.31
N LYS A 183 11.57 5.98 12.54
CA LYS A 183 12.13 4.97 13.44
C LYS A 183 11.23 3.75 13.59
N GLU A 184 9.94 3.97 13.88
CA GLU A 184 8.99 2.90 14.14
C GLU A 184 8.77 2.00 12.92
N ASP A 185 8.63 2.57 11.73
CA ASP A 185 8.43 1.80 10.51
C ASP A 185 9.72 1.11 10.04
N ILE A 186 10.88 1.76 10.20
CA ILE A 186 12.19 1.14 9.91
C ILE A 186 12.44 -0.04 10.83
N ASP A 187 12.21 0.11 12.14
CA ASP A 187 12.44 -0.96 13.11
C ASP A 187 11.48 -2.14 12.86
N ARG A 188 10.19 -1.87 12.60
CA ARG A 188 9.20 -2.91 12.25
C ARG A 188 9.57 -3.65 10.98
N SER A 189 9.94 -2.95 9.91
CA SER A 189 10.36 -3.57 8.66
C SER A 189 11.69 -4.32 8.81
N ARG A 190 12.60 -3.85 9.64
CA ARG A 190 13.84 -4.55 9.97
C ARG A 190 13.55 -5.87 10.67
N GLU A 191 12.63 -5.88 11.63
CA GLU A 191 12.22 -7.11 12.31
C GLU A 191 11.63 -8.13 11.33
N MET A 192 10.73 -7.70 10.43
CA MET A 192 10.18 -8.56 9.38
C MET A 192 11.28 -9.11 8.45
N TYR A 193 12.26 -8.29 8.11
CA TYR A 193 13.43 -8.71 7.33
C TYR A 193 14.23 -9.80 8.04
N GLU A 194 14.52 -9.60 9.33
CA GLU A 194 15.32 -10.52 10.14
C GLU A 194 14.64 -11.87 10.39
N GLN A 195 13.29 -11.89 10.45
CA GLN A 195 12.50 -13.12 10.58
C GLN A 195 12.55 -13.99 9.32
N ARG A 196 12.59 -13.37 8.13
CA ARG A 196 12.55 -14.09 6.85
C ARG A 196 13.94 -14.42 6.30
N VAL A 197 14.94 -13.58 6.57
CA VAL A 197 16.29 -13.73 6.03
C VAL A 197 17.20 -14.42 7.04
N SER A 198 17.82 -15.51 6.63
CA SER A 198 18.72 -16.31 7.48
C SER A 198 19.89 -15.48 8.01
N ALA A 199 20.38 -15.84 9.20
CA ALA A 199 21.50 -15.16 9.84
C ALA A 199 22.79 -15.21 8.99
N GLU A 200 22.99 -16.27 8.21
CA GLU A 200 24.12 -16.42 7.30
C GLU A 200 24.15 -15.31 6.22
N VAL A 201 23.01 -15.07 5.57
CA VAL A 201 22.90 -14.01 4.55
C VAL A 201 23.05 -12.62 5.18
N ARG A 202 22.49 -12.42 6.38
CA ARG A 202 22.61 -11.15 7.12
C ARG A 202 24.02 -10.87 7.62
N ALA A 203 24.82 -11.91 7.86
CA ALA A 203 26.23 -11.77 8.24
C ALA A 203 27.12 -11.41 7.04
N ASP A 204 26.80 -11.90 5.83
CA ASP A 204 27.56 -11.62 4.61
C ASP A 204 27.18 -10.28 3.94
N SER A 205 25.95 -9.78 4.13
CA SER A 205 25.48 -8.56 3.47
C SER A 205 24.39 -7.83 4.25
N ASN A 206 24.32 -6.49 4.09
CA ASN A 206 23.32 -5.64 4.73
C ASN A 206 22.34 -5.05 3.70
N TYR A 207 21.62 -5.92 2.97
CA TYR A 207 20.72 -5.49 1.91
C TYR A 207 19.60 -4.56 2.38
N PHE A 208 19.17 -4.69 3.63
CA PHE A 208 18.17 -3.79 4.19
C PHE A 208 18.69 -2.35 4.26
N HIS A 209 19.92 -2.15 4.75
CA HIS A 209 20.55 -0.85 4.78
C HIS A 209 20.82 -0.32 3.36
N ASP A 210 21.30 -1.16 2.44
CA ASP A 210 21.56 -0.74 1.06
C ASP A 210 20.28 -0.22 0.38
N GLU A 211 19.16 -0.91 0.58
CA GLU A 211 17.87 -0.49 0.03
C GLU A 211 17.33 0.76 0.76
N MET A 212 17.60 0.95 2.07
CA MET A 212 17.30 2.21 2.77
C MET A 212 18.02 3.40 2.14
N VAL A 213 19.32 3.28 1.89
CA VAL A 213 20.11 4.34 1.24
C VAL A 213 19.56 4.60 -0.17
N ARG A 214 19.33 3.54 -0.95
CA ARG A 214 18.89 3.64 -2.34
C ARG A 214 17.49 4.24 -2.49
N ILE A 215 16.55 3.86 -1.63
CA ILE A 215 15.12 4.17 -1.79
C ILE A 215 14.68 5.33 -0.91
N LEU A 216 15.08 5.39 0.36
CA LEU A 216 14.65 6.46 1.27
C LEU A 216 15.54 7.69 1.12
N ALA A 217 16.83 7.48 0.89
CA ALA A 217 17.83 8.53 0.82
C ALA A 217 18.27 8.88 -0.62
N ASP A 218 17.62 8.29 -1.63
CA ASP A 218 17.92 8.48 -3.06
C ASP A 218 19.43 8.28 -3.41
N GLY A 219 20.13 7.43 -2.64
CA GLY A 219 21.55 7.12 -2.79
C GLY A 219 22.50 7.85 -1.83
N ASP A 220 22.02 8.83 -1.06
CA ASP A 220 22.83 9.61 -0.11
C ASP A 220 22.80 8.99 1.30
N ALA A 221 23.85 8.24 1.68
CA ALA A 221 23.90 7.59 2.98
C ALA A 221 23.88 8.59 4.16
N ASP A 222 24.43 9.80 3.98
CA ASP A 222 24.52 10.81 5.03
C ASP A 222 23.14 11.35 5.43
N ALA A 223 22.15 11.23 4.54
CA ALA A 223 20.78 11.65 4.84
C ALA A 223 20.05 10.71 5.82
N LEU A 224 20.57 9.50 6.07
CA LEU A 224 19.96 8.57 7.02
C LEU A 224 20.06 9.07 8.47
N GLY A 225 21.15 9.77 8.82
CA GLY A 225 21.39 10.29 10.18
C GLY A 225 21.66 9.20 11.22
N VAL A 226 22.31 8.10 10.81
CA VAL A 226 22.73 6.98 11.66
C VAL A 226 24.23 6.94 11.90
#